data_AF-A0ABD3ATI8-F1
#
_entry.id   AF-A0ABD3ATI8-F1
#
_cell.length_a   1.000
_cell.length_b   1.000
_cell.length_c   1.000
_cell.angle_alpha   90.00
_cell.angle_beta   90.00
_cell.angle_gamma   90.00
#
_symmetry.space_group_name_H-M   'P 1'
#
loop_
_entity.id
_entity.type
_entity.pdbx_description
1 polymer ?
#
loop_
_entity_poly.entity_id
_entity_poly.type
_entity_poly.pdbx_seq_one_letter_code
_entity_poly.pdbx_strand_id
1 'polypeptide(L)'
;MITVKQFLNAWWLQASDFTLLWILSRLLPSLICYEIWKARCSSYFEGKTSSATTIIVAVKSMLIFISLAFPILEDRGEDICILLDINLHISQEMRIVSLISWKAPPPTYVKLNIDGVSRGNPGLMAERGAVKNAVGTLLHHFHHFILVVKLTFMQADGYSRGVTTMQQVALA
;
A
#
# COMPACT_ATOMS: atom_id res chain seq x y z
N MET A 1 26.59 -16.54 3.47
CA MET A 1 25.19 -16.13 3.76
C MET A 1 24.91 -14.86 2.96
N ILE A 2 24.03 -14.93 1.96
CA ILE A 2 23.63 -13.77 1.14
C ILE A 2 22.53 -13.03 1.88
N THR A 3 22.66 -11.72 2.07
CA THR A 3 21.60 -10.89 2.66
C THR A 3 20.48 -10.64 1.64
N VAL A 4 19.25 -10.37 2.12
CA VAL A 4 18.13 -9.96 1.24
C VAL A 4 18.56 -8.77 0.36
N LYS A 5 19.28 -7.80 0.90
CA LYS A 5 19.81 -6.65 0.15
C LYS A 5 20.73 -7.08 -1.00
N GLN A 6 21.66 -8.01 -0.75
CA GLN A 6 22.57 -8.50 -1.78
C GLN A 6 21.82 -9.30 -2.86
N PHE A 7 20.82 -10.08 -2.46
CA PHE A 7 19.95 -10.80 -3.39
C PHE A 7 19.15 -9.85 -4.30
N LEU A 8 18.51 -8.84 -3.72
CA LEU A 8 17.75 -7.83 -4.46
C LEU A 8 18.65 -7.04 -5.43
N ASN A 9 19.84 -6.64 -4.99
CA ASN A 9 20.81 -5.96 -5.86
C ASN A 9 21.23 -6.82 -7.05
N ALA A 10 21.55 -8.10 -6.81
CA ALA A 10 21.91 -9.02 -7.89
C ALA A 10 20.75 -9.22 -8.87
N TRP A 11 19.51 -9.34 -8.37
CA TRP A 11 18.31 -9.46 -9.19
C TRP A 11 18.11 -8.24 -10.09
N TRP A 12 18.15 -7.03 -9.53
CA TRP A 12 17.90 -5.81 -10.30
C TRP A 12 19.01 -5.48 -11.33
N LEU A 13 20.21 -6.02 -11.15
CA LEU A 13 21.32 -5.85 -12.11
C LEU A 13 21.19 -6.75 -13.35
N GLN A 14 20.33 -7.78 -13.33
CA GLN A 14 20.16 -8.73 -14.43
C GLN A 14 19.12 -8.30 -15.49
N ALA A 15 18.42 -7.19 -15.29
CA ALA A 15 17.34 -6.77 -16.19
C ALA A 15 17.88 -5.99 -17.41
N SER A 16 17.78 -6.58 -18.61
CA SER A 16 18.02 -5.94 -19.91
C SER A 16 16.77 -5.92 -20.80
N ASP A 17 16.72 -4.97 -21.74
CA ASP A 17 15.67 -4.63 -22.73
C ASP A 17 14.23 -4.41 -22.23
N PHE A 18 13.47 -3.50 -22.85
CA PHE A 18 12.11 -3.11 -22.43
C PHE A 18 11.03 -4.15 -22.78
N THR A 19 11.08 -5.35 -22.17
CA THR A 19 10.12 -6.46 -22.34
C THR A 19 9.22 -6.66 -21.12
N LEU A 20 8.20 -7.54 -21.19
CA LEU A 20 7.47 -7.96 -19.99
C LEU A 20 8.41 -8.51 -18.93
N LEU A 21 9.37 -9.34 -19.34
CA LEU A 21 10.35 -9.94 -18.45
C LEU A 21 11.13 -8.87 -17.68
N TRP A 22 11.43 -7.73 -18.30
CA TRP A 22 12.04 -6.59 -17.64
C TRP A 22 11.11 -5.93 -16.61
N ILE A 23 9.83 -5.76 -16.94
CA ILE A 23 8.86 -5.20 -15.98
C ILE A 23 8.69 -6.14 -14.78
N LEU A 24 8.49 -7.44 -15.04
CA LEU A 24 8.35 -8.46 -14.01
C LEU A 24 9.60 -8.56 -13.14
N SER A 25 10.80 -8.57 -13.73
CA SER A 25 12.05 -8.64 -12.99
C SER A 25 12.29 -7.42 -12.08
N ARG A 26 11.73 -6.25 -12.40
CA ARG A 26 11.80 -5.08 -11.52
C ARG A 26 10.75 -5.10 -10.40
N LEU A 27 9.54 -5.57 -10.70
CA LEU A 27 8.41 -5.55 -9.76
C LEU A 27 8.43 -6.73 -8.79
N LEU A 28 8.70 -7.94 -9.26
CA LEU A 28 8.64 -9.19 -8.48
C LEU A 28 9.39 -9.12 -7.15
N PRO A 29 10.64 -8.62 -7.08
CA PRO A 29 11.38 -8.59 -5.82
C PRO A 29 10.67 -7.76 -4.75
N SER A 30 10.10 -6.62 -5.14
CA SER A 30 9.35 -5.73 -4.26
C SER A 30 8.03 -6.36 -3.80
N LEU A 31 7.28 -6.99 -4.71
CA LEU A 31 6.02 -7.66 -4.39
C LEU A 31 6.24 -8.86 -3.47
N ILE A 32 7.27 -9.67 -3.73
CA ILE A 32 7.66 -10.81 -2.88
C ILE A 32 8.04 -10.32 -1.49
N CYS A 33 8.91 -9.31 -1.39
CA CYS A 33 9.30 -8.76 -0.10
C CYS A 33 8.10 -8.19 0.67
N TYR A 34 7.19 -7.52 -0.01
CA TYR A 34 5.97 -6.99 0.59
C TYR A 34 5.06 -8.08 1.14
N GLU A 35 4.81 -9.15 0.38
CA GLU A 35 3.98 -10.27 0.84
C GLU A 35 4.63 -11.06 2.00
N ILE A 36 5.94 -11.27 1.96
CA ILE A 36 6.68 -11.88 3.08
C ILE A 36 6.60 -10.99 4.33
N TRP A 37 6.78 -9.68 4.17
CA TRP A 37 6.66 -8.73 5.26
C TRP A 37 5.26 -8.74 5.87
N LYS A 38 4.21 -8.74 5.04
CA LYS A 38 2.81 -8.86 5.51
C LYS A 38 2.57 -10.18 6.25
N ALA A 39 3.02 -11.31 5.71
CA ALA A 39 2.89 -12.61 6.36
C ALA A 39 3.59 -12.65 7.73
N ARG A 40 4.80 -12.09 7.82
CA ARG A 40 5.53 -11.93 9.08
C ARG A 40 4.76 -11.05 10.07
N CYS A 41 4.22 -9.92 9.61
CA CYS A 41 3.42 -9.03 10.45
C CYS A 41 2.16 -9.73 10.97
N SER A 42 1.43 -10.44 10.12
CA SER A 42 0.25 -11.20 10.53
C SER A 42 0.59 -12.30 11.55
N SER A 43 1.73 -12.98 11.37
CA SER A 43 2.21 -13.97 12.36
C SER A 43 2.56 -13.33 13.70
N TYR A 44 3.27 -12.19 13.69
CA TYR A 44 3.71 -11.53 14.91
C TYR A 44 2.59 -10.80 15.67
N PHE A 45 1.70 -10.11 14.95
CA PHE A 45 0.67 -9.25 15.55
C PHE A 45 -0.69 -9.94 15.70
N GLU A 46 -1.01 -10.92 14.84
CA GLU A 46 -2.33 -11.59 14.82
C GLU A 46 -2.24 -13.09 15.14
N GLY A 47 -1.03 -13.64 15.31
CA GLY A 47 -0.82 -15.08 15.55
C GLY A 47 -1.16 -15.96 14.34
N LYS A 48 -1.34 -15.39 13.15
CA LYS A 48 -1.73 -16.11 11.93
C LYS A 48 -0.51 -16.52 11.12
N THR A 49 -0.39 -17.80 10.82
CA THR A 49 0.66 -18.31 9.94
C THR A 49 0.19 -18.31 8.49
N SER A 50 1.06 -17.93 7.56
CA SER A 50 0.80 -18.01 6.12
C SER A 50 1.72 -19.05 5.50
N SER A 51 1.15 -19.92 4.65
CA SER A 51 1.93 -20.87 3.87
C SER A 51 2.69 -20.16 2.74
N ALA A 52 3.77 -20.78 2.24
CA ALA A 52 4.46 -20.29 1.05
C ALA A 52 3.51 -20.21 -0.17
N THR A 53 2.60 -21.17 -0.32
CA THR A 53 1.58 -21.18 -1.37
C THR A 53 0.67 -19.95 -1.27
N THR A 54 0.24 -19.59 -0.06
CA THR A 54 -0.59 -18.39 0.18
C THR A 54 0.14 -17.12 -0.24
N ILE A 55 1.43 -17.00 0.10
CA ILE A 55 2.28 -15.86 -0.28
C ILE A 55 2.43 -15.78 -1.80
N ILE A 56 2.71 -16.91 -2.47
CA ILE A 56 2.85 -16.97 -3.94
C ILE A 56 1.55 -16.55 -4.64
N VAL A 57 0.40 -17.05 -4.17
CA VAL A 57 -0.91 -16.65 -4.71
C VAL A 57 -1.13 -15.14 -4.56
N ALA A 58 -0.79 -14.56 -3.40
CA ALA A 58 -0.93 -13.13 -3.17
C ALA A 58 -0.02 -12.29 -4.08
N VAL A 59 1.23 -12.71 -4.31
CA VAL A 59 2.14 -12.06 -5.29
C VAL A 59 1.53 -12.08 -6.69
N LYS A 60 1.01 -13.24 -7.14
CA LYS A 60 0.35 -13.36 -8.46
C LYS A 60 -0.87 -12.45 -8.57
N SER A 61 -1.70 -12.38 -7.52
CA SER A 61 -2.85 -11.48 -7.49
C SER A 61 -2.43 -10.02 -7.64
N MET A 62 -1.34 -9.58 -7.01
CA MET A 62 -0.83 -8.22 -7.19
C MET A 62 -0.39 -7.95 -8.62
N LEU A 63 0.30 -8.89 -9.27
CA LEU A 63 0.69 -8.74 -10.67
C LEU A 63 -0.53 -8.60 -11.59
N ILE A 64 -1.59 -9.38 -11.36
CA ILE A 64 -2.86 -9.26 -12.08
C ILE A 64 -3.49 -7.87 -11.84
N PHE A 65 -3.51 -7.37 -10.61
CA PHE A 65 -4.03 -6.02 -10.35
C PHE A 65 -3.24 -4.93 -11.05
N ILE A 66 -1.91 -5.05 -11.10
CA ILE A 66 -1.05 -4.08 -11.78
C ILE A 66 -1.29 -4.15 -13.29
N SER A 67 -1.41 -5.33 -13.89
CA SER A 67 -1.68 -5.47 -15.33
C SER A 67 -3.08 -5.03 -15.75
N LEU A 68 -4.04 -5.03 -14.81
CA LEU A 68 -5.35 -4.43 -15.03
C LEU A 68 -5.33 -2.89 -14.90
N ALA A 69 -4.42 -2.35 -14.09
CA ALA A 69 -4.32 -0.91 -13.81
C ALA A 69 -3.45 -0.16 -14.84
N PHE A 70 -2.50 -0.86 -15.44
CA PHE A 70 -1.64 -0.36 -16.50
C PHE A 70 -1.71 -1.40 -17.60
N PRO A 71 -2.03 -1.04 -18.86
CA PRO A 71 -1.84 -1.95 -20.00
C PRO A 71 -0.34 -2.17 -20.14
N ILE A 72 0.17 -3.07 -19.32
CA ILE A 72 1.49 -3.61 -19.46
C ILE A 72 1.37 -4.45 -20.72
N LEU A 73 2.17 -4.09 -21.73
CA LEU A 73 2.57 -4.89 -22.89
C LEU A 73 1.92 -4.56 -24.23
N GLU A 74 2.79 -4.13 -25.15
CA GLU A 74 2.73 -4.63 -26.53
C GLU A 74 3.19 -6.08 -26.52
N ASP A 75 2.37 -6.97 -27.09
CA ASP A 75 2.68 -8.40 -27.22
C ASP A 75 3.81 -8.60 -28.24
N ARG A 76 4.95 -9.16 -27.79
CA ARG A 76 6.07 -9.58 -28.64
C ARG A 76 6.20 -11.11 -28.77
N GLY A 77 5.18 -11.88 -28.38
CA GLY A 77 5.13 -13.35 -28.53
C GLY A 77 5.96 -14.15 -27.52
N GLU A 78 7.18 -13.71 -27.19
CA GLU A 78 8.06 -14.38 -26.20
C GLU A 78 7.54 -14.23 -24.75
N ASP A 79 6.84 -13.12 -24.48
CA ASP A 79 6.32 -12.76 -23.16
C ASP A 79 5.15 -13.67 -22.71
N ILE A 80 4.39 -14.25 -23.65
CA ILE A 80 3.25 -15.14 -23.36
C ILE A 80 3.72 -16.47 -22.75
N CYS A 81 4.83 -17.04 -23.23
CA CYS A 81 5.37 -18.28 -22.70
C CYS A 81 5.75 -18.14 -21.22
N ILE A 82 6.36 -17.01 -20.85
CA ILE A 82 6.73 -16.71 -19.46
C ILE A 82 5.48 -16.63 -18.58
N LEU A 83 4.42 -15.95 -19.04
CA LEU A 83 3.16 -15.83 -18.33
C LEU A 83 2.48 -17.19 -18.10
N LEU A 84 2.52 -18.07 -19.10
CA LEU A 84 2.01 -19.44 -18.98
C LEU A 84 2.82 -20.27 -17.98
N ASP A 85 4.15 -20.18 -18.01
CA ASP A 85 5.04 -20.90 -17.09
C ASP A 85 4.81 -20.51 -15.63
N ILE A 86 4.54 -19.22 -15.37
CA ILE A 86 4.19 -18.75 -14.03
C ILE A 86 2.69 -18.84 -13.72
N ASN A 87 1.89 -19.44 -14.61
CA ASN A 87 0.43 -19.55 -14.51
C ASN A 87 -0.24 -18.22 -14.13
N LEU A 88 0.08 -17.17 -14.89
CA LEU A 88 -0.42 -15.80 -14.70
C LEU A 88 -1.29 -15.40 -15.90
N HIS A 89 -2.60 -15.38 -15.70
CA HIS A 89 -3.54 -14.94 -16.73
C HIS A 89 -3.75 -13.43 -16.63
N ILE A 90 -3.14 -12.68 -17.55
CA ILE A 90 -3.35 -11.25 -17.71
C ILE A 90 -4.47 -11.05 -18.71
N SER A 91 -5.61 -10.48 -18.28
CA SER A 91 -6.65 -10.03 -19.19
C SER A 91 -6.20 -8.75 -19.89
N GLN A 92 -6.35 -8.71 -21.22
CA GLN A 92 -6.14 -7.50 -22.03
C GLN A 92 -7.36 -6.56 -22.03
N GLU A 93 -8.42 -6.88 -21.27
CA GLU A 93 -9.58 -6.01 -21.20
C GLU A 93 -9.19 -4.64 -20.62
N MET A 94 -9.28 -3.61 -21.45
CA MET A 94 -9.06 -2.23 -21.03
C MET A 94 -10.08 -1.87 -19.95
N ARG A 95 -9.62 -1.82 -18.69
CA ARG A 95 -10.39 -1.16 -17.64
C ARG A 95 -10.20 0.35 -17.74
N ILE A 96 -11.28 1.09 -17.58
CA ILE A 96 -11.21 2.54 -17.42
C ILE A 96 -10.57 2.80 -16.05
N VAL A 97 -9.27 3.07 -16.05
CA VAL A 97 -8.54 3.44 -14.84
C VAL A 97 -8.63 4.95 -14.68
N SER A 98 -9.30 5.39 -13.62
CA SER A 98 -9.30 6.80 -13.23
C SER A 98 -8.15 7.03 -12.27
N LEU A 99 -7.17 7.85 -12.68
CA LEU A 99 -6.13 8.29 -11.77
C LEU A 99 -6.74 9.25 -10.74
N ILE A 100 -6.99 8.74 -9.53
CA ILE A 100 -7.38 9.58 -8.41
C ILE A 100 -6.09 10.16 -7.82
N SER A 101 -5.91 11.46 -8.02
CA SER A 101 -4.82 12.22 -7.40
C SER A 101 -5.36 13.12 -6.30
N TRP A 102 -4.59 13.23 -5.21
CA TRP A 102 -4.87 14.18 -4.15
C TRP A 102 -4.38 15.57 -4.59
N LYS A 103 -5.31 16.51 -4.77
CA LYS A 103 -4.95 17.92 -4.93
C LYS A 103 -4.70 18.54 -3.57
N ALA A 104 -3.62 19.32 -3.46
CA ALA A 104 -3.40 20.12 -2.26
C ALA A 104 -4.57 21.09 -2.06
N PRO A 105 -5.03 21.30 -0.81
CA PRO A 105 -6.10 22.25 -0.56
C PRO A 105 -5.62 23.68 -0.85
N PRO A 106 -6.51 24.61 -1.24
CA PRO A 106 -6.16 26.02 -1.45
C PRO A 106 -5.57 26.66 -0.18
N PRO A 107 -4.85 27.80 -0.28
CA PRO A 107 -4.21 28.46 0.87
C PRO A 107 -5.14 28.79 2.04
N THR A 108 -6.44 28.97 1.79
CA THR A 108 -7.47 29.26 2.81
C THR A 108 -7.96 28.03 3.57
N TYR A 109 -7.48 26.84 3.21
CA TYR A 109 -7.90 25.57 3.79
C TYR A 109 -6.74 24.91 4.54
N VAL A 110 -7.10 24.13 5.55
CA VAL A 110 -6.19 23.28 6.30
C VAL A 110 -6.40 21.81 5.93
N LYS A 111 -5.33 21.02 5.96
CA LYS A 111 -5.33 19.58 5.70
C LYS A 111 -5.31 18.80 7.00
N LEU A 112 -6.24 17.85 7.15
CA LEU A 112 -6.27 16.89 8.25
C LEU A 112 -5.65 15.59 7.77
N ASN A 113 -4.58 15.15 8.40
CA ASN A 113 -4.11 13.78 8.27
C ASN A 113 -4.44 13.07 9.57
N ILE A 114 -5.15 11.95 9.48
CA ILE A 114 -5.47 11.12 10.64
C ILE A 114 -4.98 9.73 10.31
N ASP A 115 -4.29 9.13 11.25
CA ASP A 115 -3.88 7.74 11.19
C ASP A 115 -4.23 7.07 12.52
N GLY A 116 -4.54 5.78 12.46
CA GLY A 116 -4.87 5.03 13.66
C GLY A 116 -4.36 3.61 13.59
N VAL A 117 -3.93 3.13 14.76
CA VAL A 117 -3.35 1.82 14.96
C VAL A 117 -4.24 1.01 15.88
N SER A 118 -4.31 -0.29 15.59
CA SER A 118 -5.19 -1.24 16.23
C SER A 118 -4.45 -2.54 16.52
N ARG A 119 -4.53 -3.03 17.76
CA ARG A 119 -4.01 -4.35 18.15
C ARG A 119 -5.12 -5.40 18.07
N GLY A 120 -5.51 -5.74 16.84
CA GLY A 120 -6.61 -6.67 16.53
C GLY A 120 -7.94 -5.96 16.28
N ASN A 121 -8.88 -6.62 15.60
CA ASN A 121 -10.17 -6.03 15.24
C ASN A 121 -11.35 -6.88 15.77
N PRO A 122 -11.91 -6.59 16.97
CA PRO A 122 -11.63 -5.43 17.83
C PRO A 122 -10.36 -5.61 18.70
N GLY A 123 -9.78 -4.51 19.16
CA GLY A 123 -8.53 -4.52 19.92
C GLY A 123 -8.21 -3.17 20.55
N LEU A 124 -7.11 -3.07 21.30
CA LEU A 124 -6.63 -1.79 21.83
C LEU A 124 -6.23 -0.86 20.68
N MET A 125 -6.63 0.40 20.75
CA MET A 125 -6.45 1.35 19.64
C MET A 125 -5.74 2.62 20.09
N ALA A 126 -5.04 3.24 19.16
CA ALA A 126 -4.58 4.62 19.30
C ALA A 126 -4.76 5.35 17.98
N GLU A 127 -5.12 6.62 18.04
CA GLU A 127 -5.24 7.50 16.89
C GLU A 127 -4.31 8.70 17.04
N ARG A 128 -3.87 9.23 15.91
CA ARG A 128 -3.07 10.45 15.84
C ARG A 128 -3.53 11.27 14.66
N GLY A 129 -3.51 12.58 14.83
CA GLY A 129 -3.84 13.50 13.76
C GLY A 129 -2.87 14.66 13.68
N ALA A 130 -2.74 15.21 12.48
CA ALA A 130 -1.94 16.37 12.17
C ALA A 130 -2.74 17.31 11.26
N VAL A 131 -2.88 18.57 11.70
CA VAL A 131 -3.43 19.66 10.92
C VAL A 131 -2.27 20.40 10.25
N LYS A 132 -2.33 20.56 8.93
CA LYS A 132 -1.30 21.27 8.15
C LYS A 132 -1.91 22.38 7.31
N ASN A 133 -1.15 23.42 7.01
CA ASN A 133 -1.57 24.42 6.01
C ASN A 133 -1.39 23.88 4.57
N ALA A 134 -1.77 24.69 3.57
CA ALA A 134 -1.68 24.32 2.15
C ALA A 134 -0.26 24.00 1.65
N VAL A 135 0.78 24.56 2.26
CA VAL A 135 2.19 24.29 1.93
C VAL A 135 2.79 23.13 2.75
N GLY A 136 2.00 22.49 3.61
CA GLY A 136 2.38 21.31 4.38
C GLY A 136 3.05 21.60 5.73
N THR A 137 3.11 22.87 6.17
CA THR A 137 3.56 23.25 7.51
C THR A 137 2.58 22.70 8.55
N LEU A 138 3.12 22.05 9.59
CA LEU A 138 2.31 21.57 10.72
C LEU A 138 1.78 22.75 11.54
N LEU A 139 0.46 22.82 11.70
CA LEU A 139 -0.20 23.81 12.54
C LEU A 139 -0.55 23.23 13.92
N HIS A 140 -1.00 21.97 13.97
CA HIS A 140 -1.38 21.29 15.20
C HIS A 140 -1.19 19.78 15.06
N HIS A 141 -0.84 19.08 16.14
CA HIS A 141 -0.91 17.62 16.22
C HIS A 141 -1.71 17.15 17.45
N PHE A 142 -2.40 16.02 17.36
CA PHE A 142 -3.10 15.41 18.49
C PHE A 142 -2.87 13.90 18.50
N HIS A 143 -3.05 13.29 19.67
CA HIS A 143 -3.02 11.85 19.85
C HIS A 143 -4.04 11.44 20.90
N HIS A 144 -4.67 10.30 20.69
CA HIS A 144 -5.65 9.76 21.62
C HIS A 144 -5.49 8.25 21.73
N PHE A 145 -5.72 7.72 22.93
CA PHE A 145 -5.75 6.28 23.16
C PHE A 145 -7.21 5.88 23.39
N ILE A 146 -7.73 5.01 22.54
CA ILE A 146 -9.14 4.59 22.61
C ILE A 146 -9.19 3.17 23.19
N LEU A 147 -10.22 2.91 24.00
CA LEU A 147 -10.58 1.58 24.51
C LEU A 147 -10.81 0.57 23.36
N VAL A 148 -11.10 -0.68 23.69
CA VAL A 148 -11.30 -1.77 22.71
C VAL A 148 -12.48 -1.47 21.79
N VAL A 149 -12.22 -1.11 20.53
CA VAL A 149 -13.23 -0.82 19.50
C VAL A 149 -12.84 -1.41 18.15
N LYS A 150 -13.80 -1.44 17.20
CA LYS A 150 -13.54 -1.84 15.81
C LYS A 150 -12.78 -0.74 15.06
N LEU A 151 -11.97 -1.12 14.07
CA LEU A 151 -11.18 -0.18 13.25
C LEU A 151 -12.05 0.88 12.55
N THR A 152 -13.24 0.51 12.09
CA THR A 152 -14.17 1.45 11.44
C THR A 152 -14.70 2.52 12.38
N PHE A 153 -14.91 2.18 13.66
CA PHE A 153 -15.34 3.15 14.67
C PHE A 153 -14.21 4.15 14.97
N MET A 154 -12.97 3.66 15.08
CA MET A 154 -11.79 4.50 15.29
C MET A 154 -11.62 5.53 14.16
N GLN A 155 -11.79 5.12 12.89
CA GLN A 155 -11.66 6.05 11.77
C GLN A 155 -12.73 7.17 11.80
N ALA A 156 -13.97 6.83 12.18
CA ALA A 156 -15.05 7.81 12.28
C ALA A 156 -14.84 8.79 13.45
N ASP A 157 -14.40 8.26 14.60
CA ASP A 157 -14.12 9.04 15.80
C ASP A 157 -12.94 10.00 15.61
N GLY A 158 -11.84 9.52 15.02
CA GLY A 158 -10.71 10.37 14.66
C GLY A 158 -11.11 11.51 13.74
N TYR A 159 -11.95 11.22 12.73
CA TYR A 159 -12.48 12.25 11.83
C TYR A 159 -13.24 13.34 12.59
N SER A 160 -14.15 12.95 13.49
CA SER A 160 -14.92 13.89 14.32
C SER A 160 -14.00 14.79 15.17
N ARG A 161 -13.00 14.21 15.82
CA ARG A 161 -12.04 14.98 16.65
C ARG A 161 -11.16 15.90 15.83
N GLY A 162 -10.70 15.42 14.68
CA GLY A 162 -9.84 16.22 13.82
C GLY A 162 -10.59 17.42 13.22
N VAL A 163 -11.88 17.28 12.89
CA VAL A 163 -12.74 18.42 12.49
C VAL A 163 -12.87 19.44 13.63
N THR A 164 -13.09 18.97 14.86
CA THR A 164 -13.17 19.85 16.04
C THR A 164 -11.84 20.61 16.25
N THR A 165 -10.71 19.91 16.09
CA THR A 165 -9.37 20.50 16.20
C THR A 165 -9.14 21.56 15.10
N MET A 166 -9.59 21.31 13.88
CA MET A 166 -9.51 22.29 12.80
C MET A 166 -10.30 23.56 13.09
N GLN A 167 -11.49 23.45 13.67
CA GLN A 167 -12.29 24.61 14.06
C GLN A 167 -11.56 25.46 15.09
N GLN A 168 -10.88 24.84 16.06
CA GLN A 168 -10.08 25.56 17.06
C GLN A 168 -8.87 26.26 16.43
N VAL A 169 -8.17 25.60 15.51
CA VAL A 169 -7.02 26.18 14.79
C VAL A 169 -7.44 27.33 13.87
N ALA A 170 -8.64 27.29 13.29
CA ALA A 170 -9.14 28.34 12.41
C ALA A 170 -9.60 29.61 13.16
N LEU A 171 -9.87 29.50 14.47
CA LEU A 171 -10.34 30.59 15.32
C LEU A 171 -9.21 31.25 16.15
N ALA A 172 -7.99 30.73 16.08
CA ALA A 172 -6.80 31.20 16.80
C ALA A 172 -5.89 32.05 15.90
#